data_AF-A0A517MQ67-F1
#
_entry.id   AF-A0A517MQ67-F1
#
_cell.length_a   1.000
_cell.length_b   1.000
_cell.length_c   1.000
_cell.angle_alpha   90.00
_cell.angle_beta   90.00
_cell.angle_gamma   90.00
#
_symmetry.space_group_name_H-M   'P 1'
#
loop_
_entity.id
_entity.type
_entity.pdbx_description
1 polymer ?
#
loop_
_entity_poly.entity_id
_entity_poly.type
_entity_poly.pdbx_seq_one_letter_code
_entity_poly.pdbx_strand_id
1 'polypeptide(L)'
;MTLMYSLGVNAPLVPIAAHHSPEEVIAHLSSRLETHGNNTTLLLRRADEWRVLGEPSKAANDYEHALKLEAMNPLAYLGLARTRISQKRYRDAIKMAKRGVALVDTPDAQAAFHAIVASAHAEMNNHPSALVAWKAAIDCERPEVDWFLGQARTLNNLGLHPAARDALLAARNRNPSVVLQRAWIDSLILCGDFQIAERQIDAGLQRSHWKSSWLLQRAKLRVARNELILARQDAAAALKEIAIRTTPDVENPLLEQQQHVAQSLVLKLSQAGPISNSSGN
;
A
#
# COMPACT_ATOMS: atom_id res chain seq x y z
N MET A 1 62.05 -28.27 1.56
CA MET A 1 61.51 -29.05 2.69
C MET A 1 60.38 -28.23 3.31
N THR A 2 59.12 -28.33 2.87
CA THR A 2 58.18 -29.47 2.89
C THR A 2 57.22 -29.37 4.09
N LEU A 3 55.95 -29.07 3.75
CA LEU A 3 54.68 -29.43 4.43
C LEU A 3 54.30 -28.72 5.76
N MET A 4 53.04 -28.48 6.12
CA MET A 4 51.73 -28.32 5.45
C MET A 4 50.66 -28.08 6.54
N TYR A 5 49.52 -27.51 6.14
CA TYR A 5 48.17 -27.62 6.72
C TYR A 5 47.84 -27.02 8.11
N SER A 6 47.03 -25.96 8.07
CA SER A 6 45.92 -25.76 9.01
C SER A 6 44.63 -25.61 8.21
N LEU A 7 43.91 -26.71 8.03
CA LEU A 7 42.52 -26.74 7.57
C LEU A 7 41.62 -26.31 8.75
N GLY A 8 40.79 -25.30 8.53
CA GLY A 8 39.87 -24.78 9.54
C GLY A 8 38.55 -24.33 8.91
N VAL A 9 37.85 -25.29 8.31
CA VAL A 9 36.40 -25.35 8.08
C VAL A 9 35.77 -24.09 7.46
N ASN A 10 35.74 -24.09 6.13
CA ASN A 10 34.80 -23.29 5.35
C ASN A 10 33.41 -23.93 5.52
N ALA A 11 32.69 -23.55 6.58
CA ALA A 11 31.30 -23.98 6.77
C ALA A 11 30.46 -23.38 5.62
N PRO A 12 29.67 -24.18 4.88
CA PRO A 12 28.78 -23.61 3.89
C PRO A 12 27.80 -22.69 4.61
N LEU A 13 27.59 -21.50 4.03
CA LEU A 13 26.45 -20.65 4.35
C LEU A 13 25.19 -21.54 4.31
N VAL A 14 24.66 -21.86 5.49
CA VAL A 14 23.33 -22.46 5.61
C VAL A 14 22.38 -21.44 4.99
N PRO A 15 21.64 -21.78 3.93
CA PRO A 15 20.66 -20.85 3.39
C PRO A 15 19.66 -20.55 4.50
N ILE A 16 19.60 -19.29 4.89
CA ILE A 16 18.53 -18.71 5.69
C ILE A 16 17.23 -19.20 5.04
N ALA A 17 16.38 -19.87 5.83
CA ALA A 17 15.17 -20.55 5.41
C ALA A 17 14.54 -19.87 4.19
N ALA A 18 14.60 -20.56 3.04
CA ALA A 18 13.95 -20.09 1.83
C ALA A 18 12.47 -19.87 2.17
N HIS A 19 12.02 -18.61 2.09
CA HIS A 19 10.61 -18.37 1.90
C HIS A 19 10.26 -19.03 0.56
N HIS A 20 9.63 -20.21 0.61
CA HIS A 20 9.15 -20.88 -0.60
C HIS A 20 8.34 -19.87 -1.41
N SER A 21 8.55 -19.83 -2.72
CA SER A 21 7.79 -18.91 -3.56
C SER A 21 6.29 -19.25 -3.47
N PRO A 22 5.36 -18.29 -3.67
CA PRO A 22 3.94 -18.60 -3.62
C PRO A 22 3.55 -19.77 -4.55
N GLU A 23 4.21 -19.90 -5.70
CA GLU A 23 4.05 -21.02 -6.64
C GLU A 23 4.41 -22.38 -6.02
N GLU A 24 5.55 -22.47 -5.33
CA GLU A 24 5.99 -23.69 -4.63
C GLU A 24 5.00 -24.06 -3.50
N VAL A 25 4.54 -23.07 -2.74
CA VAL A 25 3.56 -23.26 -1.67
C VAL A 25 2.24 -23.78 -2.26
N ILE A 26 1.77 -23.20 -3.36
CA ILE A 26 0.56 -23.64 -4.06
C ILE A 26 0.68 -25.06 -4.58
N ALA A 27 1.82 -25.42 -5.18
CA ALA A 27 2.06 -26.78 -5.69
C ALA A 27 1.99 -27.79 -4.54
N HIS A 28 2.65 -27.50 -3.42
CA HIS A 28 2.61 -28.35 -2.24
C HIS A 28 1.19 -28.48 -1.65
N LEU A 29 0.45 -27.37 -1.51
CA LEU A 29 -0.92 -27.38 -1.02
C LEU A 29 -1.87 -28.14 -1.96
N SER A 30 -1.66 -28.04 -3.27
CA SER A 30 -2.47 -28.75 -4.27
C SER A 30 -2.26 -30.26 -4.18
N SER A 31 -1.01 -30.72 -4.10
CA SER A 31 -0.70 -32.13 -3.90
C SER A 31 -1.31 -32.70 -2.61
N ARG A 32 -1.30 -31.91 -1.52
CA ARG A 32 -1.96 -32.32 -0.26
C ARG A 32 -3.47 -32.43 -0.39
N LEU A 33 -4.12 -31.49 -1.09
CA LEU A 33 -5.56 -31.54 -1.35
C LEU A 33 -5.97 -32.75 -2.21
N GLU A 34 -5.12 -33.14 -3.16
CA GLU A 34 -5.35 -34.33 -3.99
C GLU A 34 -5.21 -35.64 -3.20
N THR A 35 -4.19 -35.72 -2.34
CA THR A 35 -3.86 -36.96 -1.61
C THR A 35 -4.66 -37.17 -0.33
N HIS A 36 -5.05 -36.10 0.36
CA HIS A 36 -5.73 -36.15 1.65
C HIS A 36 -7.18 -35.63 1.59
N GLY A 37 -7.65 -35.20 0.41
CA GLY A 37 -8.98 -34.64 0.20
C GLY A 37 -9.09 -33.15 0.56
N ASN A 38 -10.22 -32.55 0.19
CA ASN A 38 -10.50 -31.15 0.43
C ASN A 38 -10.60 -30.86 1.95
N ASN A 39 -9.85 -29.86 2.40
CA ASN A 39 -9.83 -29.41 3.79
C ASN A 39 -9.91 -27.88 3.81
N THR A 40 -10.80 -27.32 4.64
CA THR A 40 -11.02 -25.87 4.74
C THR A 40 -9.71 -25.11 4.96
N THR A 41 -8.87 -25.55 5.89
CA THR A 41 -7.59 -24.87 6.20
C THR A 41 -6.64 -24.86 5.00
N LEU A 42 -6.52 -25.98 4.28
CA LEU A 42 -5.66 -26.05 3.10
C LEU A 42 -6.19 -25.21 1.94
N LEU A 43 -7.52 -25.19 1.75
CA LEU A 43 -8.18 -24.34 0.76
C LEU A 43 -7.99 -22.85 1.06
N LEU A 44 -8.19 -22.43 2.31
CA LEU A 44 -7.97 -21.03 2.73
C LEU A 44 -6.52 -20.60 2.48
N ARG A 45 -5.55 -21.42 2.88
CA ARG A 45 -4.14 -21.14 2.64
C ARG A 45 -3.81 -21.03 1.15
N ARG A 46 -4.29 -21.97 0.33
CA ARG A 46 -4.02 -21.92 -1.12
C ARG A 46 -4.70 -20.71 -1.78
N ALA A 47 -5.89 -20.35 -1.31
CA ALA A 47 -6.58 -19.15 -1.77
C ALA A 47 -5.82 -17.86 -1.45
N ASP A 48 -5.22 -17.77 -0.25
CA ASP A 48 -4.37 -16.65 0.12
C ASP A 48 -3.15 -16.54 -0.82
N GLU A 49 -2.48 -17.65 -1.11
CA GLU A 49 -1.34 -17.67 -2.05
C GLU A 49 -1.75 -17.31 -3.49
N TRP A 50 -2.89 -17.83 -3.97
CA TRP A 50 -3.42 -17.44 -5.29
C TRP A 50 -3.68 -15.93 -5.36
N ARG A 51 -4.14 -15.32 -4.26
CA ARG A 51 -4.37 -13.88 -4.20
C ARG A 51 -3.04 -13.11 -4.23
N VAL A 52 -1.99 -13.61 -3.58
CA VAL A 52 -0.63 -13.04 -3.64
C VAL A 52 -0.07 -13.11 -5.07
N LEU A 53 -0.30 -14.21 -5.79
CA LEU A 53 0.08 -14.35 -7.20
C LEU A 53 -0.76 -13.54 -8.19
N GLY A 54 -1.76 -12.79 -7.73
CA GLY A 54 -2.62 -12.02 -8.64
C GLY A 54 -3.59 -12.90 -9.44
N GLU A 55 -3.96 -14.07 -8.89
CA GLU A 55 -4.87 -15.05 -9.49
C GLU A 55 -6.22 -15.10 -8.75
N PRO A 56 -7.00 -14.01 -8.76
CA PRO A 56 -8.17 -13.88 -7.88
C PRO A 56 -9.31 -14.84 -8.24
N SER A 57 -9.36 -15.32 -9.48
CA SER A 57 -10.37 -16.33 -9.87
C SER A 57 -10.12 -17.68 -9.20
N LYS A 58 -8.85 -18.11 -9.11
CA LYS A 58 -8.46 -19.35 -8.40
C LYS A 58 -8.67 -19.20 -6.89
N ALA A 59 -8.27 -18.05 -6.33
CA ALA A 59 -8.51 -17.73 -4.93
C ALA A 59 -10.00 -17.77 -4.57
N ALA A 60 -10.87 -17.15 -5.38
CA ALA A 60 -12.31 -17.13 -5.13
C ALA A 60 -12.91 -18.55 -5.12
N ASN A 61 -12.48 -19.41 -6.06
CA ASN A 61 -12.94 -20.80 -6.10
C ASN A 61 -12.58 -21.58 -4.84
N ASP A 62 -11.35 -21.42 -4.34
CA ASP A 62 -10.90 -22.10 -3.12
C ASP A 62 -11.64 -21.58 -1.86
N TYR A 63 -11.86 -20.27 -1.73
CA TYR A 63 -12.68 -19.73 -0.63
C TYR A 63 -14.13 -20.20 -0.71
N GLU A 64 -14.71 -20.27 -1.91
CA GLU A 64 -16.07 -20.77 -2.10
C GLU A 64 -16.17 -22.26 -1.79
N HIS A 65 -15.16 -23.05 -2.13
CA HIS A 65 -15.07 -24.45 -1.69
C HIS A 65 -14.92 -24.58 -0.17
N ALA A 66 -14.09 -23.74 0.46
CA ALA A 66 -13.99 -23.69 1.92
C ALA A 66 -15.34 -23.39 2.56
N LEU A 67 -16.13 -22.46 2.00
CA LEU A 67 -17.49 -22.15 2.48
C LEU A 67 -18.52 -23.26 2.21
N LYS A 68 -18.31 -24.14 1.23
CA LYS A 68 -19.15 -25.34 1.05
C LYS A 68 -18.89 -26.38 2.14
N LEU A 69 -17.64 -26.47 2.63
CA LEU A 69 -17.28 -27.36 3.73
C LEU A 69 -17.67 -26.78 5.09
N GLU A 70 -17.43 -25.48 5.29
CA GLU A 70 -17.71 -24.75 6.52
C GLU A 70 -18.43 -23.43 6.21
N ALA A 71 -19.76 -23.49 6.18
CA ALA A 71 -20.59 -22.34 5.80
C ALA A 71 -20.49 -21.14 6.75
N MET A 72 -20.03 -21.36 7.99
CA MET A 72 -19.87 -20.36 9.06
C MET A 72 -18.41 -20.02 9.33
N ASN A 73 -17.57 -19.95 8.29
CA ASN A 73 -16.15 -19.61 8.42
C ASN A 73 -15.89 -18.11 8.10
N PRO A 74 -15.64 -17.24 9.10
CA PRO A 74 -15.42 -15.81 8.86
C PRO A 74 -14.14 -15.53 8.05
N LEU A 75 -13.09 -16.35 8.20
CA LEU A 75 -11.85 -16.18 7.42
C LEU A 75 -12.10 -16.40 5.92
N ALA A 76 -12.91 -17.40 5.58
CA ALA A 76 -13.32 -17.66 4.21
C ALA A 76 -14.12 -16.48 3.62
N TYR A 77 -15.05 -15.91 4.39
CA TYR A 77 -15.78 -14.71 3.95
C TYR A 77 -14.87 -13.50 3.78
N LEU A 78 -13.90 -13.29 4.68
CA LEU A 78 -12.97 -12.17 4.60
C LEU A 78 -12.07 -12.28 3.36
N GLY A 79 -11.49 -13.46 3.13
CA GLY A 79 -10.66 -13.75 1.97
C GLY A 79 -11.45 -13.63 0.65
N LEU A 80 -12.67 -14.15 0.60
CA LEU A 80 -13.55 -14.00 -0.56
C LEU A 80 -13.92 -12.54 -0.79
N ALA A 81 -14.25 -11.78 0.25
CA ALA A 81 -14.58 -10.36 0.12
C ALA A 81 -13.40 -9.54 -0.43
N ARG A 82 -12.17 -9.78 0.09
CA ARG A 82 -10.92 -9.21 -0.44
C ARG A 82 -10.72 -9.56 -1.92
N THR A 83 -10.97 -10.81 -2.29
CA THR A 83 -10.85 -11.29 -3.67
C THR A 83 -11.89 -10.67 -4.60
N ARG A 84 -13.11 -10.40 -4.11
CA ARG A 84 -14.12 -9.67 -4.89
C ARG A 84 -13.74 -8.21 -5.12
N ILE A 85 -12.99 -7.56 -4.22
CA ILE A 85 -12.42 -6.23 -4.47
C ILE A 85 -11.43 -6.27 -5.65
N SER A 86 -10.48 -7.22 -5.67
CA SER A 86 -9.49 -7.30 -6.76
C SER A 86 -10.13 -7.63 -8.11
N GLN A 87 -11.26 -8.33 -8.10
CA GLN A 87 -12.09 -8.57 -9.29
C GLN A 87 -13.02 -7.40 -9.67
N LYS A 88 -12.95 -6.27 -8.96
CA LYS A 88 -13.86 -5.11 -9.13
C LYS A 88 -15.35 -5.44 -8.92
N ARG A 89 -15.64 -6.53 -8.22
CA ARG A 89 -17.00 -6.98 -7.84
C ARG A 89 -17.39 -6.38 -6.49
N TYR A 90 -17.46 -5.05 -6.42
CA TYR A 90 -17.58 -4.32 -5.15
C TYR A 90 -18.86 -4.64 -4.36
N ARG A 91 -20.01 -4.80 -5.04
CA ARG A 91 -21.27 -5.19 -4.39
C ARG A 91 -21.20 -6.58 -3.75
N ASP A 92 -20.53 -7.52 -4.41
CA ASP A 92 -20.34 -8.87 -3.88
C ASP A 92 -19.35 -8.87 -2.71
N ALA A 93 -18.29 -8.05 -2.78
CA ALA A 93 -17.37 -7.84 -1.67
C ALA A 93 -18.11 -7.35 -0.41
N ILE A 94 -18.99 -6.36 -0.56
CA ILE A 94 -19.84 -5.86 0.54
C ILE A 94 -20.74 -6.98 1.07
N LYS A 95 -21.37 -7.77 0.19
CA LYS A 95 -22.25 -8.88 0.60
C LYS A 95 -21.49 -9.94 1.41
N MET A 96 -20.28 -10.32 0.98
CA MET A 96 -19.46 -11.30 1.70
C MET A 96 -18.95 -10.74 3.03
N ALA A 97 -18.52 -9.47 3.04
CA ALA A 97 -18.10 -8.80 4.27
C ALA A 97 -19.23 -8.73 5.31
N LYS A 98 -20.45 -8.39 4.90
CA LYS A 98 -21.62 -8.38 5.79
C LYS A 98 -21.93 -9.76 6.38
N ARG A 99 -21.76 -10.83 5.60
CA ARG A 99 -21.89 -12.20 6.12
C ARG A 99 -20.82 -12.52 7.15
N GLY A 100 -19.57 -12.15 6.89
CA GLY A 100 -18.47 -12.35 7.83
C GLY A 100 -18.64 -11.56 9.14
N VAL A 101 -19.07 -10.30 9.08
CA VAL A 101 -19.39 -9.49 10.27
C VAL A 101 -20.41 -10.16 11.17
N ALA A 102 -21.44 -10.80 10.59
CA ALA A 102 -22.48 -11.49 11.35
C ALA A 102 -22.01 -12.78 12.05
N LEU A 103 -20.76 -13.21 11.83
CA LEU A 103 -20.16 -14.41 12.42
C LEU A 103 -19.12 -14.08 13.50
N VAL A 104 -18.91 -12.80 13.81
CA VAL A 104 -17.91 -12.35 14.78
C VAL A 104 -18.50 -11.26 15.69
N ASP A 105 -18.15 -11.30 16.97
CA ASP A 105 -18.85 -10.50 18.00
C ASP A 105 -17.98 -9.39 18.63
N THR A 106 -16.74 -9.23 18.19
CA THR A 106 -15.85 -8.18 18.70
C THR A 106 -15.58 -7.11 17.64
N PRO A 107 -15.48 -5.82 18.03
CA PRO A 107 -15.10 -4.75 17.12
C PRO A 107 -13.78 -5.05 16.38
N ASP A 108 -12.80 -5.63 17.09
CA ASP A 108 -11.51 -6.00 16.51
C ASP A 108 -11.64 -7.05 15.40
N ALA A 109 -12.47 -8.08 15.60
CA ALA A 109 -12.72 -9.10 14.58
C ALA A 109 -13.55 -8.56 13.39
N GLN A 110 -14.39 -7.55 13.63
CA GLN A 110 -15.21 -6.90 12.59
C GLN A 110 -14.43 -5.89 11.75
N ALA A 111 -13.36 -5.31 12.30
CA ALA A 111 -12.62 -4.19 11.71
C ALA A 111 -12.17 -4.44 10.26
N ALA A 112 -11.58 -5.62 9.99
CA ALA A 112 -11.12 -5.97 8.65
C ALA A 112 -12.27 -6.07 7.64
N PHE A 113 -13.47 -6.51 8.05
CA PHE A 113 -14.63 -6.52 7.16
C PHE A 113 -15.13 -5.10 6.88
N HIS A 114 -15.14 -4.22 7.88
CA HIS A 114 -15.47 -2.81 7.69
C HIS A 114 -14.50 -2.12 6.73
N ALA A 115 -13.21 -2.45 6.78
CA ALA A 115 -12.22 -1.95 5.82
C ALA A 115 -12.54 -2.39 4.37
N ILE A 116 -13.06 -3.61 4.18
CA ILE A 116 -13.51 -4.08 2.85
C ILE A 116 -14.75 -3.33 2.38
N VAL A 117 -15.73 -3.12 3.26
CA VAL A 117 -16.92 -2.34 2.94
C VAL A 117 -16.53 -0.90 2.57
N ALA A 118 -15.61 -0.30 3.32
CA ALA A 118 -15.12 1.04 3.08
C ALA A 118 -14.40 1.15 1.72
N SER A 119 -13.49 0.22 1.43
CA SER A 119 -12.79 0.14 0.15
C SER A 119 -13.77 -0.04 -1.01
N ALA A 120 -14.74 -0.96 -0.91
CA ALA A 120 -15.75 -1.17 -1.94
C ALA A 120 -16.58 0.09 -2.21
N HIS A 121 -17.01 0.80 -1.18
CA HIS A 121 -17.75 2.05 -1.33
C HIS A 121 -16.90 3.16 -1.94
N ALA A 122 -15.63 3.26 -1.55
CA ALA A 122 -14.70 4.26 -2.10
C ALA A 122 -14.49 4.05 -3.60
N GLU A 123 -14.28 2.80 -4.03
CA GLU A 123 -14.15 2.42 -5.44
C GLU A 123 -15.43 2.66 -6.26
N MET A 124 -16.60 2.59 -5.61
CA MET A 124 -17.88 2.93 -6.21
C MET A 124 -18.20 4.44 -6.17
N ASN A 125 -17.24 5.29 -5.77
CA ASN A 125 -17.42 6.73 -5.54
C ASN A 125 -18.51 7.08 -4.50
N ASN A 126 -18.94 6.13 -3.68
CA ASN A 126 -19.84 6.36 -2.55
C ASN A 126 -19.02 6.75 -1.31
N HIS A 127 -18.38 7.92 -1.39
CA HIS A 127 -17.48 8.41 -0.35
C HIS A 127 -18.14 8.57 1.03
N PRO A 128 -19.41 9.02 1.16
CA PRO A 128 -20.07 9.08 2.47
C PRO A 128 -20.17 7.72 3.17
N SER A 129 -20.59 6.68 2.45
CA SER A 129 -20.67 5.32 3.01
C SER A 129 -19.29 4.75 3.31
N ALA A 130 -18.29 5.08 2.46
CA ALA A 130 -16.91 4.69 2.70
C ALA A 130 -16.35 5.29 3.99
N LEU A 131 -16.62 6.56 4.30
CA LEU A 131 -16.16 7.20 5.53
C LEU A 131 -16.76 6.58 6.79
N VAL A 132 -18.06 6.24 6.75
CA VAL A 132 -18.71 5.52 7.86
C VAL A 132 -18.02 4.19 8.11
N ALA A 133 -17.77 3.41 7.05
CA ALA A 133 -17.12 2.12 7.16
C ALA A 133 -15.63 2.23 7.55
N TRP A 134 -14.90 3.25 7.08
CA TRP A 134 -13.52 3.50 7.52
C TRP A 134 -13.46 3.83 9.01
N LYS A 135 -14.39 4.64 9.51
CA LYS A 135 -14.49 4.93 10.95
C LYS A 135 -14.68 3.64 11.75
N ALA A 136 -15.60 2.77 11.32
CA ALA A 136 -15.83 1.48 11.96
C ALA A 136 -14.60 0.55 11.88
N ALA A 137 -13.84 0.57 10.79
CA ALA A 137 -12.61 -0.20 10.66
C ALA A 137 -11.49 0.29 11.59
N ILE A 138 -11.36 1.61 11.74
CA ILE A 138 -10.28 2.24 12.53
C ILE A 138 -10.54 2.16 14.05
N ASP A 139 -11.81 1.95 14.43
CA ASP A 139 -12.27 1.83 15.82
C ASP A 139 -12.03 0.41 16.39
N CYS A 140 -10.79 -0.04 16.29
CA CYS A 140 -10.30 -1.31 16.85
C CYS A 140 -8.99 -1.07 17.61
N GLU A 141 -8.46 -2.04 18.36
CA GLU A 141 -7.22 -1.90 19.15
C GLU A 141 -6.02 -1.56 18.25
N ARG A 142 -5.91 -2.26 17.09
CA ARG A 142 -4.74 -2.22 16.21
C ARG A 142 -5.13 -2.04 14.73
N PRO A 143 -5.57 -0.83 14.35
CA PRO A 143 -5.94 -0.55 12.97
C PRO A 143 -4.72 -0.59 12.05
N GLU A 144 -4.93 -1.16 10.85
CA GLU A 144 -3.88 -1.20 9.83
C GLU A 144 -3.61 0.21 9.27
N VAL A 145 -2.35 0.48 8.93
CA VAL A 145 -1.92 1.77 8.34
C VAL A 145 -2.75 2.11 7.11
N ASP A 146 -3.03 1.13 6.26
CA ASP A 146 -3.76 1.31 5.01
C ASP A 146 -5.21 1.80 5.21
N TRP A 147 -5.82 1.53 6.37
CA TRP A 147 -7.18 1.98 6.64
C TRP A 147 -7.23 3.49 6.89
N PHE A 148 -6.22 4.03 7.60
CA PHE A 148 -6.05 5.48 7.74
C PHE A 148 -5.78 6.16 6.38
N LEU A 149 -4.96 5.53 5.54
CA LEU A 149 -4.68 6.03 4.19
C LEU A 149 -5.95 6.01 3.32
N GLY A 150 -6.76 4.95 3.43
CA GLY A 150 -8.05 4.83 2.75
C GLY A 150 -9.05 5.91 3.17
N GLN A 151 -9.15 6.17 4.48
CA GLN A 151 -9.96 7.26 5.03
C GLN A 151 -9.50 8.62 4.50
N ALA A 152 -8.21 8.93 4.60
CA ALA A 152 -7.66 10.19 4.16
C ALA A 152 -7.85 10.43 2.66
N ARG A 153 -7.66 9.38 1.82
CA ARG A 153 -7.94 9.45 0.38
C ARG A 153 -9.41 9.74 0.12
N THR A 154 -10.32 9.09 0.85
CA THR A 154 -11.77 9.32 0.73
C THR A 154 -12.15 10.76 1.11
N LEU A 155 -11.57 11.30 2.18
CA LEU A 155 -11.75 12.70 2.59
C LEU A 155 -11.23 13.67 1.53
N ASN A 156 -10.04 13.42 0.97
CA ASN A 156 -9.48 14.24 -0.10
C ASN A 156 -10.32 14.21 -1.38
N ASN A 157 -10.90 13.07 -1.76
CA ASN A 157 -11.79 12.98 -2.91
C ASN A 157 -13.09 13.78 -2.72
N LEU A 158 -13.52 14.01 -1.47
CA LEU A 158 -14.63 14.89 -1.13
C LEU A 158 -14.22 16.38 -1.01
N GLY A 159 -12.95 16.72 -1.26
CA GLY A 159 -12.41 18.07 -1.04
C GLY A 159 -12.22 18.44 0.44
N LEU A 160 -12.41 17.49 1.36
CA LEU A 160 -12.28 17.71 2.81
C LEU A 160 -10.80 17.60 3.25
N HIS A 161 -9.92 18.38 2.61
CA HIS A 161 -8.48 18.33 2.84
C HIS A 161 -8.06 18.61 4.29
N PRO A 162 -8.63 19.60 5.01
CA PRO A 162 -8.31 19.81 6.42
C PRO A 162 -8.68 18.60 7.29
N ALA A 163 -9.81 17.96 7.03
CA ALA A 163 -10.21 16.75 7.75
C ALA A 163 -9.26 15.57 7.47
N ALA A 164 -8.77 15.42 6.23
CA ALA A 164 -7.77 14.42 5.89
C ALA A 164 -6.46 14.66 6.64
N ARG A 165 -6.00 15.91 6.72
CA ARG A 165 -4.83 16.33 7.49
C ARG A 165 -4.97 15.97 8.96
N ASP A 166 -6.09 16.32 9.57
CA ASP A 166 -6.32 16.10 11.00
C ASP A 166 -6.43 14.61 11.34
N ALA A 167 -7.12 13.84 10.48
CA ALA A 167 -7.20 12.38 10.61
C ALA A 167 -5.81 11.71 10.52
N LEU A 168 -4.98 12.13 9.55
CA LEU A 168 -3.62 11.59 9.39
C LEU A 168 -2.68 12.02 10.53
N LEU A 169 -2.85 13.22 11.07
CA LEU A 169 -2.12 13.67 12.25
C LEU A 169 -2.44 12.78 13.46
N ALA A 170 -3.73 12.52 13.71
CA ALA A 170 -4.18 11.62 14.77
C ALA A 170 -3.65 10.20 14.55
N ALA A 171 -3.75 9.68 13.32
CA ALA A 171 -3.25 8.36 12.95
C ALA A 171 -1.74 8.23 13.21
N ARG A 172 -0.94 9.23 12.83
CA ARG A 172 0.50 9.23 13.06
C ARG A 172 0.84 9.27 14.56
N ASN A 173 0.12 10.07 15.35
CA ASN A 173 0.36 10.13 16.79
C ASN A 173 0.05 8.79 17.47
N ARG A 174 -0.92 8.04 16.95
CA ARG A 174 -1.28 6.69 17.42
C ARG A 174 -0.31 5.62 16.94
N ASN A 175 0.08 5.66 15.67
CA ASN A 175 0.99 4.69 15.04
C ASN A 175 2.06 5.42 14.21
N PRO A 176 3.17 5.85 14.84
CA PRO A 176 4.20 6.59 14.13
C PRO A 176 4.86 5.73 13.03
N SER A 177 4.62 6.08 11.77
CA SER A 177 5.29 5.44 10.63
C SER A 177 5.67 6.47 9.56
N VAL A 178 6.71 6.16 8.80
CA VAL A 178 7.15 7.02 7.68
C VAL A 178 6.07 7.16 6.61
N VAL A 179 5.22 6.13 6.45
CA VAL A 179 4.11 6.13 5.49
C VAL A 179 3.05 7.15 5.91
N LEU A 180 2.61 7.12 7.18
CA LEU A 180 1.64 8.09 7.71
C LEU A 180 2.22 9.50 7.78
N GLN A 181 3.49 9.66 8.12
CA GLN A 181 4.19 10.95 8.07
C GLN A 181 4.13 11.55 6.66
N ARG A 182 4.45 10.77 5.63
CA ARG A 182 4.43 11.24 4.23
C ARG A 182 3.02 11.57 3.77
N ALA A 183 2.04 10.70 4.07
CA ALA A 183 0.64 10.97 3.74
C ALA A 183 0.14 12.25 4.40
N TRP A 184 0.52 12.49 5.66
CA TRP A 184 0.18 13.72 6.37
C TRP A 184 0.81 14.96 5.70
N ILE A 185 2.09 14.89 5.31
CA ILE A 185 2.74 15.98 4.57
C ILE A 185 2.01 16.25 3.24
N ASP A 186 1.64 15.20 2.50
CA ASP A 186 0.86 15.35 1.28
C ASP A 186 -0.50 16.03 1.56
N SER A 187 -1.17 15.71 2.67
CA SER A 187 -2.40 16.40 3.07
C SER A 187 -2.22 17.86 3.48
N LEU A 188 -1.08 18.21 4.12
CA LEU A 188 -0.73 19.61 4.42
C LEU A 188 -0.58 20.42 3.13
N ILE A 189 0.06 19.84 2.11
CA ILE A 189 0.20 20.47 0.79
C ILE A 189 -1.19 20.68 0.17
N LEU A 190 -2.07 19.68 0.22
CA LEU A 190 -3.42 19.78 -0.37
C LEU A 190 -4.31 20.84 0.30
N CYS A 191 -4.20 21.03 1.62
CA CYS A 191 -4.99 22.05 2.33
C CYS A 191 -4.30 23.43 2.40
N GLY A 192 -3.14 23.60 1.78
CA GLY A 192 -2.43 24.89 1.72
C GLY A 192 -1.54 25.22 2.93
N ASP A 193 -1.31 24.28 3.85
CA ASP A 193 -0.45 24.44 5.03
C ASP A 193 1.04 24.34 4.68
N PHE A 194 1.45 25.15 3.70
CA PHE A 194 2.75 25.03 3.05
C PHE A 194 3.92 25.22 3.99
N GLN A 195 3.84 26.14 4.95
CA GLN A 195 4.93 26.39 5.90
C GLN A 195 5.14 25.20 6.85
N ILE A 196 4.09 24.46 7.19
CA ILE A 196 4.23 23.25 8.01
C ILE A 196 4.82 22.13 7.16
N ALA A 197 4.30 21.94 5.94
CA ALA A 197 4.81 20.93 5.01
C ALA A 197 6.31 21.12 4.74
N GLU A 198 6.73 22.36 4.42
CA GLU A 198 8.11 22.73 4.14
C GLU A 198 9.05 22.38 5.29
N ARG A 199 8.72 22.77 6.52
CA ARG A 199 9.53 22.44 7.70
C ARG A 199 9.73 20.94 7.90
N GLN A 200 8.68 20.15 7.65
CA GLN A 200 8.76 18.69 7.79
C GLN A 200 9.63 18.07 6.68
N ILE A 201 9.47 18.56 5.45
CA ILE A 201 10.27 18.14 4.29
C ILE A 201 11.74 18.49 4.50
N ASP A 202 12.06 19.70 4.94
CA ASP A 202 13.43 20.15 5.18
C ASP A 202 14.10 19.35 6.30
N ALA A 203 13.38 19.07 7.39
CA ALA A 203 13.89 18.19 8.45
C ALA A 203 14.18 16.78 7.91
N GLY A 204 13.32 16.23 7.05
CA GLY A 204 13.52 14.95 6.39
C GLY A 204 14.74 14.96 5.46
N LEU A 205 14.88 16.02 4.65
CA LEU A 205 16.01 16.28 3.77
C LEU A 205 17.32 16.49 4.52
N GLN A 206 17.32 16.95 5.77
CA GLN A 206 18.55 17.05 6.56
C GLN A 206 18.96 15.69 7.13
N ARG A 207 18.01 14.94 7.70
CA ARG A 207 18.29 13.71 8.47
C ARG A 207 18.51 12.46 7.63
N SER A 208 17.90 12.38 6.45
CA SER A 208 17.88 11.11 5.69
C SER A 208 19.13 10.93 4.85
N HIS A 209 19.76 9.76 4.83
CA HIS A 209 20.88 9.53 3.92
C HIS A 209 20.42 9.61 2.44
N TRP A 210 19.32 8.92 2.12
CA TRP A 210 18.66 8.97 0.83
C TRP A 210 17.54 10.03 0.80
N LYS A 211 17.58 10.94 -0.16
CA LYS A 211 16.71 12.11 -0.27
C LYS A 211 15.62 11.97 -1.32
N SER A 212 15.65 10.97 -2.21
CA SER A 212 14.73 10.83 -3.37
C SER A 212 13.26 11.06 -3.00
N SER A 213 12.78 10.36 -1.97
CA SER A 213 11.40 10.48 -1.48
C SER A 213 11.05 11.88 -0.95
N TRP A 214 11.98 12.54 -0.28
CA TRP A 214 11.79 13.89 0.27
C TRP A 214 11.86 14.97 -0.81
N LEU A 215 12.77 14.80 -1.78
CA LEU A 215 12.83 15.63 -2.98
C LEU A 215 11.52 15.57 -3.76
N LEU A 216 10.90 14.39 -3.87
CA LEU A 216 9.59 14.26 -4.51
C LEU A 216 8.47 14.95 -3.72
N GLN A 217 8.48 14.91 -2.39
CA GLN A 217 7.52 15.69 -1.59
C GLN A 217 7.75 17.20 -1.74
N ARG A 218 9.00 17.65 -1.76
CA ARG A 218 9.32 19.07 -2.02
C ARG A 218 8.91 19.50 -3.42
N ALA A 219 9.09 18.65 -4.42
CA ALA A 219 8.63 18.90 -5.78
C ALA A 219 7.10 19.09 -5.82
N LYS A 220 6.33 18.24 -5.12
CA LYS A 220 4.87 18.40 -4.99
C LYS A 220 4.49 19.73 -4.33
N LEU A 221 5.15 20.09 -3.22
CA LEU A 221 4.94 21.37 -2.54
C LEU A 221 5.20 22.56 -3.49
N ARG A 222 6.31 22.51 -4.24
CA ARG A 222 6.68 23.52 -5.23
C ARG A 222 5.67 23.62 -6.37
N VAL A 223 5.14 22.50 -6.86
CA VAL A 223 4.02 22.51 -7.82
C VAL A 223 2.81 23.23 -7.22
N ALA A 224 2.43 22.93 -5.98
CA ALA A 224 1.30 23.57 -5.31
C ALA A 224 1.51 25.09 -5.11
N ARG A 225 2.76 25.56 -5.01
CA ARG A 225 3.14 26.98 -4.97
C ARG A 225 3.37 27.62 -6.35
N ASN A 226 3.14 26.89 -7.44
CA ASN A 226 3.44 27.33 -8.81
C ASN A 226 4.94 27.59 -9.10
N GLU A 227 5.84 26.99 -8.31
CA GLU A 227 7.30 27.07 -8.47
C GLU A 227 7.81 25.97 -9.42
N LEU A 228 7.28 25.94 -10.64
CA LEU A 228 7.40 24.79 -11.57
C LEU A 228 8.85 24.44 -11.94
N ILE A 229 9.71 25.45 -12.10
CA ILE A 229 11.14 25.24 -12.41
C ILE A 229 11.84 24.53 -11.25
N LEU A 230 11.62 24.99 -10.02
CA LEU A 230 12.20 24.41 -8.81
C LEU A 230 11.64 23.00 -8.55
N ALA A 231 10.35 22.78 -8.84
CA ALA A 231 9.76 21.44 -8.75
C ALA A 231 10.42 20.45 -9.72
N ARG A 232 10.68 20.89 -10.96
CA ARG A 232 11.36 20.08 -11.98
C ARG A 232 12.80 19.76 -11.57
N GLN A 233 13.51 20.72 -10.98
CA GLN A 233 14.86 20.52 -10.46
C GLN A 233 14.90 19.46 -9.35
N ASP A 234 13.96 19.49 -8.40
CA ASP A 234 13.85 18.49 -7.35
C ASP A 234 13.56 17.10 -7.92
N ALA A 235 12.63 16.99 -8.88
CA ALA A 235 12.31 15.74 -9.54
C ALA A 235 13.53 15.16 -10.29
N ALA A 236 14.28 16.01 -10.99
CA ALA A 236 15.51 15.61 -11.67
C ALA A 236 16.62 15.19 -10.69
N ALA A 237 16.76 15.88 -9.55
CA ALA A 237 17.68 15.49 -8.48
C ALA A 237 17.31 14.14 -7.87
N ALA A 238 16.01 13.88 -7.67
CA ALA A 238 15.52 12.59 -7.20
C ALA A 238 15.89 11.47 -8.19
N LEU A 239 15.75 11.69 -9.51
CA LEU A 239 16.15 10.71 -10.53
C LEU A 239 17.64 10.38 -10.47
N LYS A 240 18.49 11.40 -10.33
CA LYS A 240 19.95 11.20 -10.20
C LYS A 240 20.28 10.36 -8.99
N GLU A 241 19.65 10.63 -7.84
CA GLU A 241 19.89 9.83 -6.64
C GLU A 241 19.37 8.40 -6.77
N ILE A 242 18.17 8.20 -7.34
CA ILE A 242 17.62 6.86 -7.56
C ILE A 242 18.55 6.04 -8.43
N ALA A 243 19.09 6.62 -9.51
CA ALA A 243 20.03 5.93 -10.40
C ALA A 243 21.29 5.41 -9.69
N ILE A 244 21.75 6.08 -8.62
CA ILE A 244 22.89 5.63 -7.80
C ILE A 244 22.53 4.38 -6.97
N ARG A 245 21.26 4.24 -6.60
CA ARG A 245 20.75 3.18 -5.72
C ARG A 245 20.19 1.98 -6.48
N THR A 246 19.95 2.13 -7.78
CA THR A 246 19.44 1.06 -8.63
C THR A 246 20.60 0.16 -9.05
N THR A 247 20.48 -1.13 -8.74
CA THR A 247 21.38 -2.16 -9.25
C THR A 247 20.74 -2.79 -10.49
N PRO A 248 21.46 -2.93 -11.62
CA PRO A 248 20.94 -3.65 -12.78
C PRO A 248 20.44 -5.05 -12.40
N ASP A 249 19.32 -5.44 -12.98
CA ASP A 249 18.72 -6.77 -12.82
C ASP A 249 18.25 -7.14 -11.39
N VAL A 250 18.22 -6.17 -10.46
CA VAL A 250 17.64 -6.33 -9.12
C VAL A 250 16.35 -5.51 -9.02
N GLU A 251 15.21 -6.20 -8.92
CA GLU A 251 13.92 -5.54 -8.77
C GLU A 251 13.85 -4.75 -7.46
N ASN A 252 13.43 -3.49 -7.55
CA ASN A 252 13.16 -2.66 -6.39
C ASN A 252 11.89 -1.84 -6.64
N PRO A 253 10.70 -2.42 -6.36
CA PRO A 253 9.42 -1.80 -6.68
C PRO A 253 9.24 -0.39 -6.11
N LEU A 254 9.82 -0.12 -4.93
CA LEU A 254 9.74 1.20 -4.30
C LEU A 254 10.56 2.25 -5.07
N LEU A 255 11.77 1.89 -5.51
CA LEU A 255 12.62 2.79 -6.30
C LEU A 255 12.04 2.98 -7.70
N GLU A 256 11.54 1.92 -8.32
CA GLU A 256 10.87 1.97 -9.62
C GLU A 256 9.64 2.88 -9.58
N GLN A 257 8.81 2.76 -8.53
CA GLN A 257 7.67 3.66 -8.33
C GLN A 257 8.12 5.12 -8.21
N GLN A 258 9.15 5.40 -7.40
CA GLN A 258 9.69 6.76 -7.24
C GLN A 258 10.26 7.29 -8.56
N GLN A 259 10.95 6.44 -9.31
CA GLN A 259 11.51 6.77 -10.62
C GLN A 259 10.41 7.16 -11.60
N HIS A 260 9.35 6.35 -11.69
CA HIS A 260 8.21 6.64 -12.56
C HIS A 260 7.52 7.96 -12.18
N VAL A 261 7.30 8.21 -10.89
CA VAL A 261 6.74 9.48 -10.40
C VAL A 261 7.63 10.66 -10.79
N ALA A 262 8.93 10.54 -10.60
CA ALA A 262 9.90 11.58 -10.91
C ALA A 262 9.97 11.87 -12.43
N GLN A 263 10.02 10.83 -13.26
CA GLN A 263 10.00 10.93 -14.73
C GLN A 263 8.72 11.61 -15.22
N SER A 264 7.56 11.16 -14.72
CA SER A 264 6.27 11.75 -15.07
C SER A 264 6.23 13.25 -14.73
N LEU A 265 6.76 13.62 -13.56
CA LEU A 265 6.79 15.01 -13.12
C LEU A 265 7.74 15.86 -13.99
N VAL A 266 8.95 15.38 -14.29
CA VAL A 266 9.88 16.07 -15.18
C VAL A 266 9.26 16.29 -16.57
N LEU A 267 8.63 15.26 -17.14
CA LEU A 267 8.01 15.33 -18.46
C LEU A 267 6.89 16.39 -18.49
N LYS A 268 5.95 16.30 -17.53
CA LYS A 268 4.82 17.25 -17.41
C LYS A 268 5.30 18.69 -17.26
N LEU A 269 6.29 18.93 -16.40
CA LEU A 269 6.81 20.28 -16.13
C LEU A 269 7.69 20.82 -17.26
N SER A 270 8.21 19.96 -18.15
CA SER A 270 8.97 20.40 -19.33
C SER A 270 8.05 20.82 -20.48
N GLN A 271 6.87 20.19 -20.59
CA GLN A 271 5.86 20.53 -21.59
C GLN A 271 5.06 21.79 -21.24
N ALA A 272 5.07 22.21 -19.97
CA ALA A 272 4.29 23.36 -19.50
C ALA A 272 4.79 24.73 -20.04
N GLY A 273 6.01 24.81 -20.61
CA GLY A 273 6.56 26.02 -21.24
C GLY A 273 6.72 27.24 -20.29
N PRO A 274 7.57 28.22 -20.61
CA PRO A 274 7.55 29.50 -19.90
C PRO A 274 6.26 30.24 -20.27
N ILE A 275 5.50 30.70 -19.27
CA ILE A 275 4.42 31.67 -19.49
C ILE A 275 5.08 32.90 -20.12
N SER A 276 4.82 33.14 -21.40
CA SER A 276 5.15 34.40 -22.04
C SER A 276 4.39 35.50 -21.30
N ASN A 277 5.09 36.35 -20.57
CA ASN A 277 4.54 37.64 -20.14
C ASN A 277 4.24 38.43 -21.42
N SER A 278 3.01 38.34 -21.91
CA SER A 278 2.45 39.33 -22.82
C SER A 278 2.15 40.57 -21.99
N SER A 279 3.18 41.38 -21.73
CA SER A 279 3.01 42.82 -21.53
C SER A 279 2.47 43.37 -22.85
N GLY A 280 1.14 43.43 -22.94
CA GLY A 280 0.44 44.18 -23.98
C GLY A 280 0.65 45.67 -23.76
N ASN A 281 1.01 46.33 -24.86
CA ASN A 281 1.13 47.78 -25.04
C ASN A 281 -0.05 48.57 -24.48
#